data_AF-A0A4R6U5F9-F1
#
_entry.id   AF-A0A4R6U5F9-F1
#
_cell.length_a   1.000
_cell.length_b   1.000
_cell.length_c   1.000
_cell.angle_alpha   90.00
_cell.angle_beta   90.00
_cell.angle_gamma   90.00
#
_symmetry.space_group_name_H-M   'P 1'
#
loop_
_entity.id
_entity.type
_entity.pdbx_description
1 polymer ?
#
loop_
_entity_poly.entity_id
_entity_poly.type
_entity_poly.pdbx_seq_one_letter_code
_entity_poly.pdbx_strand_id
1 'polypeptide(L)'
;MTDKLDTLAGALPAGKGKAEADWNPPLSGHLDMCIGRDGNWFYQGEPMVREVLVKLFAGILRLEQGCYYLVTPVEKYSITVDGLPFVSRQLEVRDPGPHQQVVVTSNVGDVVVLGSEHPLCFRPAGNAEAVPCIHVRDGLYMLLQRSHFYQLAEMALEQSGDSDSIPGILSCGMLFALHV
;
A
#
# COMPACT_ATOMS: atom_id res chain seq x y z
N MET A 1 32.53 -6.75 -1.18
CA MET A 1 31.76 -6.38 -2.38
C MET A 1 30.49 -5.76 -1.86
N THR A 2 30.35 -4.43 -1.93
CA THR A 2 29.18 -3.74 -1.38
C THR A 2 27.97 -4.12 -2.20
N ASP A 3 26.96 -4.70 -1.56
CA ASP A 3 25.69 -5.01 -2.22
C ASP A 3 25.09 -3.71 -2.77
N LYS A 4 24.56 -3.76 -3.99
CA LYS A 4 23.91 -2.60 -4.61
C LYS A 4 22.71 -2.13 -3.77
N LEU A 5 22.06 -3.03 -3.01
CA LEU A 5 21.03 -2.68 -2.04
C LEU A 5 21.57 -1.79 -0.91
N ASP A 6 22.73 -2.12 -0.35
CA ASP A 6 23.33 -1.32 0.72
C ASP A 6 23.81 0.04 0.18
N THR A 7 24.26 0.08 -1.09
CA THR A 7 24.61 1.34 -1.76
C THR A 7 23.39 2.24 -1.93
N LEU A 8 22.27 1.70 -2.43
CA LEU A 8 21.02 2.44 -2.61
C LEU A 8 20.44 2.90 -1.27
N ALA A 9 20.51 2.05 -0.24
CA ALA A 9 20.11 2.41 1.11
C ALA A 9 20.97 3.53 1.70
N GLY A 10 22.28 3.52 1.43
CA GLY A 10 23.22 4.55 1.88
C GLY A 10 23.08 5.89 1.15
N ALA A 11 22.46 5.92 -0.03
CA ALA A 11 22.20 7.15 -0.79
C ALA A 11 21.05 8.00 -0.21
N LEU A 12 20.30 7.46 0.77
CA LEU A 12 19.16 8.16 1.35
C LEU A 12 19.58 9.14 2.44
N PRO A 13 19.09 10.40 2.37
CA PRO A 13 19.37 11.38 3.41
C PRO A 13 18.82 10.92 4.77
N ALA A 14 19.63 11.09 5.82
CA ALA A 14 19.28 10.68 7.18
C ALA A 14 17.95 11.30 7.62
N GLY A 15 17.03 10.47 8.13
CA GLY A 15 15.73 10.90 8.65
C GLY A 15 14.62 11.05 7.61
N LYS A 16 14.87 10.82 6.31
CA LYS A 16 13.82 10.82 5.27
C LYS A 16 13.39 9.39 4.92
N GLY A 17 12.20 9.01 5.39
CA GLY A 17 11.60 7.69 5.16
C GLY A 17 10.66 7.63 3.95
N LYS A 18 10.55 8.70 3.15
CA LYS A 18 9.68 8.76 1.96
C LYS A 18 10.37 9.48 0.81
N ALA A 19 10.09 9.07 -0.43
CA ALA A 19 10.52 9.83 -1.61
C ALA A 19 9.90 11.23 -1.59
N GLU A 20 10.69 12.24 -1.96
CA GLU A 20 10.20 13.62 -2.05
C GLU A 20 9.72 13.95 -3.47
N ALA A 21 8.73 14.84 -3.54
CA ALA A 21 8.11 15.22 -4.80
C ALA A 21 9.06 15.95 -5.76
N ASP A 22 10.08 16.64 -5.24
CA ASP A 22 11.06 17.41 -6.01
C ASP A 22 12.23 16.55 -6.54
N TRP A 23 12.36 15.29 -6.09
CA TRP A 23 13.40 14.40 -6.59
C TRP A 23 13.07 13.93 -8.01
N ASN A 24 13.88 14.32 -8.98
CA ASN A 24 13.70 13.91 -10.37
C ASN A 24 15.03 13.55 -11.06
N PRO A 25 15.78 12.55 -10.56
CA PRO A 25 17.00 12.10 -11.21
C PRO A 25 16.70 11.35 -12.52
N PRO A 26 17.67 11.26 -13.43
CA PRO A 26 17.53 10.46 -14.63
C PRO A 26 17.35 8.98 -14.29
N LEU A 27 16.70 8.22 -15.19
CA LEU A 27 16.55 6.78 -15.04
C LEU A 27 17.92 6.10 -15.05
N SER A 28 18.27 5.47 -13.93
CA SER A 28 19.52 4.74 -13.71
C SER A 28 19.48 3.31 -14.26
N GLY A 29 18.30 2.82 -14.65
CA GLY A 29 18.08 1.53 -15.28
C GLY A 29 16.96 0.73 -14.61
N HIS A 30 16.95 -0.58 -14.89
CA HIS A 30 16.08 -1.53 -14.21
C HIS A 30 16.84 -2.23 -13.08
N LEU A 31 16.23 -2.29 -11.90
CA LEU A 31 16.73 -3.08 -10.77
C LEU A 31 15.94 -4.38 -10.74
N ASP A 32 16.63 -5.52 -10.66
CA ASP A 32 16.02 -6.86 -10.53
C ASP A 32 15.39 -7.02 -9.14
N MET A 33 14.32 -6.27 -8.94
CA MET A 33 13.55 -6.11 -7.72
C MET A 33 12.09 -6.32 -8.09
N CYS A 34 11.41 -7.19 -7.36
CA CYS A 34 10.00 -7.48 -7.57
C CYS A 34 9.22 -7.40 -6.25
N ILE A 35 8.04 -6.79 -6.30
CA ILE A 35 7.02 -6.91 -5.26
C ILE A 35 5.96 -7.89 -5.75
N GLY A 36 5.90 -9.06 -5.10
CA GLY A 36 4.90 -10.08 -5.37
C GLY A 36 3.49 -9.64 -4.96
N ARG A 37 2.47 -10.34 -5.46
CA ARG A 37 1.05 -10.04 -5.14
C ARG A 37 0.68 -10.14 -3.66
N ASP A 38 1.45 -10.91 -2.90
CA ASP A 38 1.32 -11.06 -1.45
C ASP A 38 2.06 -9.98 -0.65
N GLY A 39 2.76 -9.08 -1.34
CA GLY A 39 3.55 -8.00 -0.75
C GLY A 39 4.97 -8.43 -0.36
N ASN A 40 5.41 -9.65 -0.69
CA ASN A 40 6.79 -10.07 -0.49
C ASN A 40 7.71 -9.40 -1.51
N TRP A 41 8.89 -8.98 -1.04
CA TRP A 41 9.92 -8.36 -1.86
C TRP A 41 10.96 -9.39 -2.26
N PHE A 42 11.41 -9.34 -3.50
CA PHE A 42 12.43 -10.22 -4.06
C PHE A 42 13.51 -9.37 -4.72
N TYR A 43 14.77 -9.75 -4.53
CA TYR A 43 15.91 -9.13 -5.19
C TYR A 43 16.75 -10.23 -5.84
N GLN A 44 16.98 -10.13 -7.15
CA GLN A 44 17.70 -11.14 -7.94
C GLN A 44 17.07 -12.54 -7.81
N GLY A 45 15.74 -12.59 -7.75
CA GLY A 45 14.96 -13.82 -7.57
C GLY A 45 14.89 -14.36 -6.14
N GLU A 46 15.66 -13.82 -5.20
CA GLU A 46 15.70 -14.29 -3.81
C GLU A 46 14.81 -13.44 -2.90
N PRO A 47 14.06 -14.06 -1.95
CA PRO A 47 13.25 -13.32 -0.98
C PRO A 47 14.07 -12.36 -0.11
N MET A 48 13.61 -11.12 0.00
CA MET A 48 14.21 -10.12 0.89
C MET A 48 13.69 -10.26 2.32
N VAL A 49 14.49 -10.91 3.18
CA VAL A 49 14.16 -11.10 4.61
C VAL A 49 14.49 -9.89 5.49
N ARG A 50 15.26 -8.91 4.99
CA ARG A 50 15.68 -7.73 5.74
C ARG A 50 14.54 -6.71 5.81
N GLU A 51 13.64 -6.85 6.78
CA GLU A 51 12.47 -5.97 6.94
C GLU A 51 12.82 -4.48 6.93
N VAL A 52 13.94 -4.08 7.56
CA VAL A 52 14.38 -2.68 7.58
C VAL A 52 14.62 -2.14 6.16
N LEU A 53 15.20 -2.95 5.27
CA LEU A 53 15.41 -2.55 3.88
C LEU A 53 14.09 -2.52 3.11
N VAL A 54 13.21 -3.49 3.34
CA VAL A 54 11.88 -3.50 2.71
C VAL A 54 11.11 -2.23 3.05
N LYS A 55 11.09 -1.83 4.33
CA LYS A 55 10.44 -0.60 4.78
C LYS A 55 11.09 0.65 4.17
N LEU A 56 12.42 0.67 4.10
CA LEU A 56 13.17 1.76 3.48
C LEU A 56 12.81 1.93 2.01
N PHE A 57 12.85 0.84 1.22
CA PHE A 57 12.53 0.87 -0.20
C PHE A 57 11.05 1.15 -0.47
N ALA A 58 10.15 0.62 0.36
CA ALA A 58 8.74 0.97 0.32
C ALA A 58 8.50 2.47 0.51
N GLY A 59 9.27 3.10 1.40
CA GLY A 59 9.24 4.54 1.61
C GLY A 59 9.55 5.35 0.35
N ILE A 60 10.56 4.92 -0.42
CA ILE A 60 11.04 5.63 -1.61
C ILE A 60 10.42 5.14 -2.92
N LEU A 61 9.38 4.32 -2.82
CA LEU A 61 8.61 3.85 -3.96
C LEU A 61 7.77 4.99 -4.54
N ARG A 62 7.76 5.12 -5.87
CA ARG A 62 6.95 6.08 -6.61
C ARG A 62 6.27 5.43 -7.80
N LEU A 63 5.05 5.87 -8.10
CA LEU A 63 4.32 5.53 -9.31
C LEU A 63 4.43 6.71 -10.30
N GLU A 64 4.99 6.47 -11.48
CA GLU A 64 5.03 7.45 -12.57
C GLU A 64 4.47 6.81 -13.84
N GLN A 65 3.44 7.41 -14.43
CA GLN A 65 2.87 6.96 -15.71
C GLN A 65 2.51 5.46 -15.76
N GLY A 66 2.09 4.89 -14.63
CA GLY A 66 1.71 3.48 -14.51
C GLY A 66 2.88 2.52 -14.19
N CYS A 67 4.10 3.03 -14.08
CA CYS A 67 5.30 2.25 -13.75
C CYS A 67 5.82 2.57 -12.35
N TYR A 68 6.39 1.57 -11.68
CA TYR A 68 6.93 1.71 -10.32
C TYR A 68 8.44 1.93 -10.33
N TYR A 69 8.89 2.85 -9.47
CA TYR A 69 10.29 3.23 -9.34
C TYR A 69 10.71 3.34 -7.88
N LEU A 70 11.96 2.98 -7.59
CA LEU A 70 12.65 3.40 -6.37
C LEU A 70 13.41 4.69 -6.68
N VAL A 71 13.14 5.75 -5.93
CA VAL A 71 13.66 7.09 -6.21
C VAL A 71 14.44 7.65 -5.02
N THR A 72 15.70 7.97 -5.25
CA THR A 72 16.55 8.71 -4.31
C THR A 72 16.87 10.09 -4.90
N PRO A 73 17.59 10.99 -4.20
CA PRO A 73 17.95 12.29 -4.78
C PRO A 73 18.79 12.19 -6.07
N VAL A 74 19.55 11.10 -6.24
CA VAL A 74 20.54 10.94 -7.33
C VAL A 74 20.28 9.76 -8.25
N GLU A 75 19.46 8.80 -7.84
CA GLU A 75 19.17 7.58 -8.61
C GLU A 75 17.67 7.34 -8.76
N LYS A 76 17.27 6.80 -9.91
CA LYS A 76 15.92 6.27 -10.16
C LYS A 76 16.00 4.92 -10.83
N TYR A 77 15.50 3.88 -10.19
CA TYR A 77 15.45 2.53 -10.77
C TYR A 77 14.01 2.08 -10.95
N SER A 78 13.67 1.56 -12.14
CA SER A 78 12.38 0.88 -12.33
C SER A 78 12.42 -0.49 -11.67
N ILE A 79 11.28 -0.91 -11.10
CA ILE A 79 11.09 -2.24 -10.50
C ILE A 79 9.80 -2.90 -11.01
N THR A 80 9.63 -4.18 -10.72
CA THR A 80 8.41 -4.93 -11.06
C THR A 80 7.46 -4.99 -9.86
N VAL A 81 6.16 -4.86 -10.10
CA VAL A 81 5.10 -5.02 -9.08
C VAL A 81 3.97 -5.83 -9.70
N ASP A 82 3.75 -7.05 -9.21
CA ASP A 82 2.80 -8.01 -9.80
C ASP A 82 1.32 -7.71 -9.50
N GLY A 83 1.07 -6.68 -8.67
CA GLY A 83 -0.25 -6.25 -8.24
C GLY A 83 -0.22 -4.86 -7.61
N LEU A 84 -0.41 -4.80 -6.30
CA LEU A 84 -0.27 -3.56 -5.51
C LEU A 84 0.98 -3.64 -4.62
N PRO A 85 1.64 -2.50 -4.36
CA PRO A 85 2.92 -2.50 -3.64
C PRO A 85 2.81 -2.82 -2.15
N PHE A 86 1.61 -2.65 -1.57
CA PHE A 86 1.36 -2.89 -0.16
C PHE A 86 0.17 -3.82 0.01
N VAL A 87 0.17 -4.56 1.11
CA VAL A 87 -0.90 -5.51 1.46
C VAL A 87 -1.29 -5.28 2.92
N SER A 88 -2.59 -5.21 3.20
CA SER A 88 -3.10 -5.06 4.56
C SER A 88 -2.64 -6.23 5.43
N ARG A 89 -2.06 -5.95 6.58
CA ARG A 89 -1.57 -6.94 7.54
C ARG A 89 -2.40 -7.01 8.81
N GLN A 90 -2.95 -5.87 9.23
CA GLN A 90 -3.82 -5.76 10.40
C GLN A 90 -4.96 -4.78 10.11
N LEU A 91 -6.11 -5.03 10.71
CA LEU A 91 -7.27 -4.15 10.72
C LEU A 91 -7.77 -4.00 12.16
N GLU A 92 -7.98 -2.77 12.59
CA GLU A 92 -8.46 -2.40 13.91
C GLU A 92 -9.62 -1.40 13.77
N VAL A 93 -10.63 -1.50 14.62
CA VAL A 93 -11.65 -0.46 14.77
C VAL A 93 -11.42 0.25 16.09
N ARG A 94 -11.19 1.56 16.02
CA ARG A 94 -11.08 2.44 17.19
C ARG A 94 -12.38 3.21 17.40
N ASP A 95 -12.68 3.50 18.66
CA ASP A 95 -13.87 4.24 19.09
C ASP A 95 -15.19 3.73 18.47
N PRO A 96 -15.57 2.44 18.66
CA PRO A 96 -16.75 1.85 18.02
C PRO A 96 -18.03 2.68 18.24
N GLY A 97 -18.81 2.85 17.17
CA GLY A 97 -20.01 3.69 17.16
C GLY A 97 -20.01 4.71 16.01
N PRO A 98 -20.78 5.80 16.12
CA PRO A 98 -20.94 6.78 15.03
C PRO A 98 -19.66 7.48 14.58
N HIS A 99 -18.63 7.50 15.44
CA HIS A 99 -17.35 8.16 15.21
C HIS A 99 -16.20 7.16 14.99
N GLN A 100 -16.51 5.89 14.77
CA GLN A 100 -15.49 4.85 14.66
C GLN A 100 -14.46 5.15 13.58
N GLN A 101 -13.27 4.61 13.78
CA GLN A 101 -12.16 4.72 12.85
C GLN A 101 -11.70 3.32 12.47
N VAL A 102 -11.78 3.00 11.18
CA VAL A 102 -11.17 1.79 10.63
C VAL A 102 -9.70 2.10 10.34
N VAL A 103 -8.81 1.48 11.10
CA VAL A 103 -7.36 1.63 10.99
C VAL A 103 -6.78 0.37 10.35
N VAL A 104 -6.00 0.54 9.30
CA VAL A 104 -5.37 -0.57 8.58
C VAL A 104 -3.85 -0.37 8.55
N THR A 105 -3.12 -1.40 8.95
CA THR A 105 -1.65 -1.42 8.91
C THR A 105 -1.19 -2.32 7.77
N SER A 106 -0.26 -1.84 6.94
CA SER A 106 0.30 -2.60 5.83
C SER A 106 1.41 -3.58 6.26
N ASN A 107 1.80 -4.48 5.36
CA ASN A 107 2.95 -5.39 5.51
C ASN A 107 4.29 -4.66 5.72
N VAL A 108 4.38 -3.38 5.32
CA VAL A 108 5.58 -2.54 5.54
C VAL A 108 5.42 -1.59 6.75
N GLY A 109 4.30 -1.68 7.47
CA GLY A 109 4.04 -0.90 8.68
C GLY A 109 3.49 0.50 8.44
N ASP A 110 3.09 0.85 7.21
CA ASP A 110 2.29 2.06 6.97
C ASP A 110 0.93 1.88 7.65
N VAL A 111 0.53 2.87 8.45
CA VAL A 111 -0.77 2.89 9.14
C VAL A 111 -1.64 3.95 8.48
N VAL A 112 -2.80 3.55 7.99
CA VAL A 112 -3.80 4.45 7.37
C VAL A 112 -5.12 4.34 8.11
N VAL A 113 -5.82 5.46 8.21
CA VAL A 113 -7.20 5.51 8.72
C VAL A 113 -8.13 5.71 7.55
N LEU A 114 -9.09 4.80 7.36
CA LEU A 114 -10.06 4.87 6.29
C LEU A 114 -10.82 6.20 6.39
N GLY A 115 -10.70 7.03 5.37
CA GLY A 115 -11.14 8.43 5.41
C GLY A 115 -10.99 9.11 4.04
N SER A 116 -11.13 10.44 3.99
CA SER A 116 -11.03 11.20 2.73
C SER A 116 -9.65 11.09 2.07
N GLU A 117 -8.58 11.03 2.87
CA GLU A 117 -7.20 10.90 2.39
C GLU A 117 -6.83 9.46 2.00
N HIS A 118 -7.48 8.48 2.63
CA HIS A 118 -7.24 7.06 2.45
C HIS A 118 -8.55 6.33 2.14
N PRO A 119 -9.24 6.66 1.03
CA PRO A 119 -10.51 6.02 0.72
C PRO A 119 -10.34 4.54 0.35
N LEU A 120 -11.36 3.75 0.68
CA LEU A 120 -11.55 2.41 0.11
C LEU A 120 -12.02 2.55 -1.33
N CYS A 121 -11.37 1.82 -2.23
CA CYS A 121 -11.66 1.83 -3.66
C CYS A 121 -11.56 0.40 -4.21
N PHE A 122 -12.19 0.17 -5.35
CA PHE A 122 -12.06 -1.08 -6.10
C PHE A 122 -11.29 -0.79 -7.38
N ARG A 123 -10.13 -1.43 -7.55
CA ARG A 123 -9.26 -1.18 -8.70
C ARG A 123 -8.95 -2.47 -9.45
N PRO A 124 -8.88 -2.45 -10.78
CA PRO A 124 -8.37 -3.59 -11.53
C PRO A 124 -6.95 -3.96 -11.07
N ALA A 125 -6.73 -5.22 -10.71
CA ALA A 125 -5.39 -5.75 -10.48
C ALA A 125 -4.92 -6.48 -11.75
N GLY A 126 -4.35 -5.74 -12.69
CA GLY A 126 -3.99 -6.26 -14.01
C GLY A 126 -5.24 -6.64 -14.82
N ASN A 127 -5.31 -7.90 -15.26
CA ASN A 127 -6.39 -8.50 -16.05
C ASN A 127 -7.41 -9.29 -15.20
N ALA A 128 -7.39 -9.15 -13.88
CA ALA A 128 -8.34 -9.77 -12.96
C ALA A 128 -9.53 -8.84 -12.62
N GLU A 129 -10.50 -9.39 -11.89
CA GLU A 129 -11.57 -8.62 -11.25
C GLU A 129 -11.01 -7.50 -10.35
N ALA A 130 -11.81 -6.46 -10.15
CA ALA A 130 -11.42 -5.35 -9.30
C ALA A 130 -11.19 -5.82 -7.86
N VAL A 131 -10.06 -5.43 -7.27
CA VAL A 131 -9.71 -5.78 -5.89
C VAL A 131 -9.98 -4.61 -4.96
N PRO A 132 -10.44 -4.87 -3.72
CA PRO A 132 -10.58 -3.83 -2.70
C PRO A 132 -9.18 -3.33 -2.31
N CYS A 133 -9.01 -2.03 -2.29
CA CYS A 133 -7.74 -1.39 -1.95
C CYS A 133 -7.94 -0.04 -1.28
N ILE A 134 -6.96 0.38 -0.50
CA ILE A 134 -6.98 1.65 0.22
C ILE A 134 -5.87 2.53 -0.32
N HIS A 135 -6.17 3.79 -0.65
CA HIS A 135 -5.14 4.74 -1.05
C HIS A 135 -4.19 5.01 0.11
N VAL A 136 -2.88 4.94 -0.13
CA VAL A 136 -1.86 5.20 0.89
C VAL A 136 -1.26 6.59 0.70
N ARG A 137 -0.71 6.87 -0.48
CA ARG A 137 -0.08 8.15 -0.86
C ARG A 137 0.24 8.16 -2.35
N ASP A 138 0.29 9.33 -2.98
CA ASP A 138 0.89 9.53 -4.32
C ASP A 138 0.46 8.50 -5.38
N GLY A 139 -0.80 8.05 -5.35
CA GLY A 139 -1.33 7.04 -6.26
C GLY A 139 -0.89 5.59 -5.96
N LEU A 140 -0.14 5.36 -4.89
CA LEU A 140 0.16 4.04 -4.34
C LEU A 140 -1.02 3.56 -3.48
N TYR A 141 -1.43 2.32 -3.74
CA TYR A 141 -2.54 1.67 -3.05
C TYR A 141 -2.06 0.45 -2.28
N MET A 142 -2.76 0.16 -1.20
CA MET A 142 -2.63 -1.07 -0.43
C MET A 142 -3.78 -2.01 -0.78
N LEU A 143 -3.47 -3.25 -1.16
CA LEU A 143 -4.44 -4.31 -1.30
C LEU A 143 -5.06 -4.62 0.07
N LEU A 144 -6.40 -4.63 0.14
CA LEU A 144 -7.10 -5.14 1.30
C LEU A 144 -7.27 -6.65 1.15
N GLN A 145 -6.64 -7.42 2.02
CA GLN A 145 -6.74 -8.87 2.01
C GLN A 145 -8.19 -9.31 2.24
N ARG A 146 -8.55 -10.47 1.66
CA ARG A 146 -9.91 -11.02 1.72
C ARG A 146 -10.42 -11.15 3.16
N SER A 147 -9.57 -11.57 4.10
CA SER A 147 -9.93 -11.67 5.52
C SER A 147 -10.36 -10.31 6.11
N HIS A 148 -9.59 -9.26 5.86
CA HIS A 148 -9.93 -7.92 6.33
C HIS A 148 -11.13 -7.34 5.58
N PHE A 149 -11.29 -7.62 4.28
CA PHE A 149 -12.49 -7.21 3.54
C PHE A 149 -13.76 -7.88 4.10
N TYR A 150 -13.72 -9.18 4.39
CA TYR A 150 -14.85 -9.88 5.00
C TYR A 150 -15.13 -9.39 6.42
N GLN A 151 -14.10 -9.05 7.19
CA GLN A 151 -14.28 -8.41 8.50
C GLN A 151 -15.03 -7.07 8.35
N LEU A 152 -14.69 -6.24 7.35
CA LEU A 152 -15.44 -5.01 7.07
C LEU A 152 -16.89 -5.29 6.66
N ALA A 153 -17.11 -6.33 5.83
CA ALA A 153 -18.45 -6.71 5.38
C ALA A 153 -19.33 -7.18 6.54
N GLU A 154 -18.80 -7.99 7.45
CA GLU A 154 -19.50 -8.44 8.65
C GLU A 154 -19.90 -7.26 9.52
N MET A 155 -18.97 -6.34 9.81
CA MET A 155 -19.27 -5.13 10.57
C MET A 155 -20.29 -4.21 9.88
N ALA A 156 -20.25 -4.13 8.55
CA ALA A 156 -21.22 -3.37 7.77
C ALA A 156 -22.62 -3.97 7.91
N LEU A 157 -22.75 -5.30 7.81
CA LEU A 157 -24.02 -6.02 7.95
C LEU A 157 -24.65 -5.83 9.34
N GLU A 158 -23.83 -5.81 10.40
CA GLU A 158 -24.29 -5.53 11.76
C GLU A 158 -24.81 -4.09 11.94
N GLN A 159 -24.29 -3.13 11.17
CA GLN A 159 -24.67 -1.71 11.22
C GLN A 159 -25.90 -1.40 10.35
N SER A 160 -26.07 -2.13 9.25
CA SER A 160 -27.25 -2.03 8.39
C SER A 160 -28.42 -2.82 8.98
N GLY A 161 -29.27 -2.15 9.76
CA GLY A 161 -30.59 -2.70 10.09
C GLY A 161 -31.43 -2.82 8.83
N ASP A 162 -31.87 -4.04 8.50
CA ASP A 162 -32.78 -4.44 7.40
C ASP A 162 -33.05 -3.37 6.32
N SER A 163 -32.29 -3.38 5.22
CA SER A 163 -32.64 -2.64 4.00
C SER A 163 -31.83 -3.07 2.78
N ASP A 164 -32.44 -3.02 1.59
CA ASP A 164 -31.90 -3.21 0.23
C ASP A 164 -30.73 -2.25 -0.16
N SER A 165 -30.10 -1.59 0.81
CA SER A 165 -28.96 -0.69 0.61
C SER A 165 -27.64 -1.45 0.47
N ILE A 166 -26.73 -0.93 -0.37
CA ILE A 166 -25.37 -1.47 -0.52
C ILE A 166 -24.69 -1.46 0.85
N PRO A 167 -24.15 -2.60 1.33
CA PRO A 167 -23.47 -2.66 2.61
C PRO A 167 -22.28 -1.70 2.61
N GLY A 168 -22.08 -0.97 3.70
CA GLY A 168 -21.02 0.00 3.82
C GLY A 168 -20.49 0.09 5.24
N ILE A 169 -19.21 0.45 5.37
CA ILE A 169 -18.57 0.66 6.67
C ILE A 169 -18.46 2.15 6.97
N LEU A 170 -18.86 2.56 8.18
CA LEU A 170 -18.60 3.91 8.67
C LEU A 170 -17.15 4.04 9.15
N SER A 171 -16.47 5.11 8.76
CA SER A 171 -15.17 5.48 9.33
C SER A 171 -15.00 6.99 9.24
N CYS A 172 -14.58 7.63 10.35
CA CYS A 172 -14.39 9.09 10.42
C CYS A 172 -15.64 9.88 9.97
N GLY A 173 -16.85 9.38 10.27
CA GLY A 173 -18.11 9.99 9.87
C GLY A 173 -18.44 9.85 8.37
N MET A 174 -17.68 9.06 7.62
CA MET A 174 -17.91 8.78 6.20
C MET A 174 -18.34 7.33 6.00
N LEU A 175 -19.27 7.10 5.06
CA LEU A 175 -19.69 5.75 4.65
C LEU A 175 -18.90 5.29 3.44
N PHE A 176 -18.23 4.14 3.54
CA PHE A 176 -17.51 3.50 2.44
C PHE A 176 -18.29 2.28 1.96
N ALA A 177 -18.80 2.34 0.73
CA ALA A 177 -19.54 1.24 0.13
C ALA A 177 -18.61 0.02 -0.08
N LEU A 178 -19.11 -1.15 0.31
CA LEU A 178 -18.49 -2.44 0.06
C LEU A 178 -19.17 -3.03 -1.17
N HIS A 179 -18.49 -2.96 -2.32
CA HIS A 179 -18.90 -3.67 -3.52
C HIS A 179 -18.52 -5.14 -3.33
N VAL A 180 -19.53 -5.99 -3.14
CA VAL A 180 -19.39 -7.44 -3.00
C VAL A 180 -19.62 -8.10 -4.35
#